data_AF-A0A1A8WP34-F1
#
_entry.id   AF-A0A1A8WP34-F1
#
_cell.length_a   1.000
_cell.length_b   1.000
_cell.length_c   1.000
_cell.angle_alpha   90.00
_cell.angle_beta   90.00
_cell.angle_gamma   90.00
#
_symmetry.space_group_name_H-M   'P 1'
#
loop_
_entity.id
_entity.type
_entity.pdbx_description
1 polymer ?
#
loop_
_entity_poly.entity_id
_entity_poly.type
_entity_poly.pdbx_seq_one_letter_code
_entity_poly.pdbx_strand_id
1 'polypeptide(L)'
;MSEDIVAEALKLFEDETRKNSGLQKFYEDFYSAIKNDYKNFEGCIEENRKKKNKHDSNVFCHINHKNEIALEKFQEQFKSIRLHDTKHCDYLLYWMSDKIAECKYNTHRIIWLYNIFQKFWENGICCNKKDSENNACEKPYVIEFDLNALKSKKGLYVLLDYYNSNKNILKNETSEKKKSFCNYVKYMFKLYNNMDSDVDINVHKKYDNELSIFRSNFENEENLSELKIGCNYPNLSAQSERELNNSIMSSEGNFQRFIPFKVELSKYVIEPPSEMDDILKETSSYKLYKEFETKVEAETDNEYCKGIFKEENNHQAEGIEICKKIINNFNKLYKNEIKTSVGNPCLHYKNWVYHEIWKFVINQSEYKNAKEIIYKFLDIQKGKNLRSSNPKNVCHYYFIFSDFIELNSKKEEKDLHDYFKYYHTIYENISAHISDKEKYKKYIQYIYELYKRHKIDWKCCDASYGVDPLCRHYFKCEEEYNPSDLLEILNGAKKEDIKKK
;
A
#
# COMPACT_ATOMS: atom_id res chain seq x y z
N MET A 1 -0.34 -9.31 -21.14
CA MET A 1 0.74 -10.29 -20.86
C MET A 1 0.45 -11.13 -19.62
N SER A 2 0.21 -10.58 -18.43
CA SER A 2 -0.15 -11.38 -17.23
C SER A 2 -1.60 -11.89 -17.27
N GLU A 3 -2.55 -11.07 -17.70
CA GLU A 3 -3.97 -11.47 -17.76
C GLU A 3 -4.23 -12.59 -18.76
N ASP A 4 -3.53 -12.60 -19.89
CA ASP A 4 -3.64 -13.63 -20.93
C ASP A 4 -3.18 -15.02 -20.42
N ILE A 5 -2.06 -15.06 -19.68
CA ILE A 5 -1.50 -16.28 -19.09
C ILE A 5 -2.45 -16.86 -18.03
N VAL A 6 -3.03 -15.99 -17.20
CA VAL A 6 -3.99 -16.41 -16.17
C VAL A 6 -5.29 -16.88 -16.81
N ALA A 7 -5.82 -16.17 -17.82
CA ALA A 7 -7.05 -16.57 -18.50
C ALA A 7 -6.89 -17.87 -19.30
N GLU A 8 -5.76 -18.08 -19.96
CA GLU A 8 -5.43 -19.30 -20.69
C GLU A 8 -5.30 -20.51 -19.74
N ALA A 9 -4.66 -20.31 -18.59
CA ALA A 9 -4.54 -21.33 -17.56
C ALA A 9 -5.88 -21.63 -16.87
N LEU A 10 -6.66 -20.60 -16.50
CA LEU A 10 -7.98 -20.77 -15.89
C LEU A 10 -8.95 -21.50 -16.82
N LYS A 11 -8.91 -21.26 -18.13
CA LYS A 11 -9.68 -22.04 -19.12
C LYS A 11 -9.32 -23.53 -19.12
N LEU A 12 -8.07 -23.87 -18.87
CA LEU A 12 -7.63 -25.26 -18.70
C LEU A 12 -8.07 -25.86 -17.35
N PHE A 13 -8.37 -25.02 -16.35
CA PHE A 13 -8.79 -25.42 -15.00
C PHE A 13 -10.31 -25.52 -14.82
N GLU A 14 -11.08 -24.75 -15.61
CA GLU A 14 -12.55 -24.79 -15.63
C GLU A 14 -13.09 -26.17 -16.06
N ASP A 15 -12.32 -26.95 -16.83
CA ASP A 15 -12.69 -28.31 -17.24
C ASP A 15 -12.64 -29.33 -16.08
N GLU A 16 -11.91 -29.05 -14.99
CA GLU A 16 -11.75 -29.98 -13.86
C GLU A 16 -12.60 -29.63 -12.64
N THR A 17 -12.78 -28.34 -12.34
CA THR A 17 -13.62 -27.85 -11.23
C THR A 17 -15.12 -28.10 -11.48
N ARG A 18 -15.53 -28.28 -12.73
CA ARG A 18 -16.88 -28.74 -13.13
C ARG A 18 -17.24 -30.16 -12.65
N LYS A 19 -16.31 -30.92 -12.04
CA LYS A 19 -16.57 -32.30 -11.60
C LYS A 19 -17.51 -32.41 -10.38
N ASN A 20 -17.81 -31.33 -9.65
CA ASN A 20 -18.76 -31.39 -8.52
C ASN A 20 -20.02 -30.54 -8.74
N SER A 21 -21.00 -31.15 -9.39
CA SER A 21 -22.31 -30.55 -9.72
C SER A 21 -23.09 -30.02 -8.51
N GLY A 22 -22.85 -30.55 -7.30
CA GLY A 22 -23.52 -30.12 -6.08
C GLY A 22 -23.05 -28.76 -5.55
N LEU A 23 -21.73 -28.51 -5.58
CA LEU A 23 -21.14 -27.26 -5.09
C LEU A 23 -21.46 -26.09 -6.02
N GLN A 24 -21.37 -26.32 -7.33
CA GLN A 24 -21.72 -25.30 -8.32
C GLN A 24 -23.20 -24.91 -8.25
N LYS A 25 -24.08 -25.90 -8.09
CA LYS A 25 -25.52 -25.65 -7.89
C LYS A 25 -25.77 -24.82 -6.63
N PHE A 26 -25.09 -25.13 -5.52
CA PHE A 26 -25.18 -24.33 -4.30
C PHE A 26 -24.77 -22.87 -4.54
N TYR A 27 -23.66 -22.63 -5.22
CA TYR A 27 -23.19 -21.27 -5.54
C TYR A 27 -24.18 -20.48 -6.38
N GLU A 28 -24.81 -21.11 -7.37
CA GLU A 28 -25.83 -20.48 -8.20
C GLU A 28 -27.10 -20.15 -7.39
N ASP A 29 -27.57 -21.09 -6.57
CA ASP A 29 -28.74 -20.91 -5.72
C ASP A 29 -28.49 -19.81 -4.67
N PHE A 30 -27.32 -19.82 -4.02
CA PHE A 30 -26.96 -18.84 -3.00
C PHE A 30 -26.80 -17.44 -3.60
N TYR A 31 -26.11 -17.31 -4.75
CA TYR A 31 -25.99 -16.01 -5.41
C TYR A 31 -27.34 -15.46 -5.89
N SER A 32 -28.23 -16.32 -6.36
CA SER A 32 -29.56 -15.91 -6.82
C SER A 32 -30.39 -15.35 -5.67
N ALA A 33 -30.34 -15.98 -4.49
CA ALA A 33 -30.97 -15.46 -3.28
C ALA A 33 -30.38 -14.11 -2.87
N ILE A 34 -29.05 -14.01 -2.84
CA ILE A 34 -28.30 -12.77 -2.58
C ILE A 34 -28.73 -11.65 -3.54
N LYS A 35 -28.71 -11.90 -4.85
CA LYS A 35 -29.04 -10.89 -5.86
C LYS A 35 -30.48 -10.39 -5.75
N ASN A 36 -31.42 -11.27 -5.43
CA ASN A 36 -32.83 -10.90 -5.24
C ASN A 36 -33.00 -10.01 -4.01
N ASP A 37 -32.30 -10.31 -2.91
CA ASP A 37 -32.34 -9.46 -1.72
C ASP A 37 -31.69 -8.09 -1.96
N TYR A 38 -30.55 -8.05 -2.67
CA TYR A 38 -29.88 -6.80 -3.02
C TYR A 38 -30.75 -5.85 -3.85
N LYS A 39 -31.62 -6.36 -4.74
CA LYS A 39 -32.57 -5.52 -5.48
C LYS A 39 -33.55 -4.80 -4.57
N ASN A 40 -34.00 -5.43 -3.49
CA ASN A 40 -34.86 -4.78 -2.51
C ASN A 40 -34.12 -3.67 -1.77
N PHE A 41 -32.84 -3.91 -1.45
CA PHE A 41 -31.96 -2.93 -0.83
C PHE A 41 -31.66 -1.73 -1.74
N GLU A 42 -31.35 -1.95 -3.02
CA GLU A 42 -31.21 -0.88 -4.02
C GLU A 42 -32.49 -0.07 -4.18
N GLY A 43 -33.65 -0.72 -4.19
CA GLY A 43 -34.96 -0.06 -4.22
C GLY A 43 -35.15 0.92 -3.06
N CYS A 44 -34.78 0.52 -1.84
CA CYS A 44 -34.81 1.39 -0.65
C CYS A 44 -33.89 2.61 -0.79
N ILE A 45 -32.65 2.41 -1.29
CA ILE A 45 -31.69 3.50 -1.49
C ILE A 45 -32.24 4.52 -2.49
N GLU A 46 -32.82 4.05 -3.60
CA GLU A 46 -33.38 4.91 -4.64
C GLU A 46 -34.64 5.66 -4.16
N GLU A 47 -35.49 5.04 -3.36
CA GLU A 47 -36.62 5.73 -2.71
C GLU A 47 -36.17 6.82 -1.76
N ASN A 48 -35.08 6.58 -1.01
CA ASN A 48 -34.50 7.59 -0.12
C ASN A 48 -33.87 8.76 -0.88
N ARG A 49 -33.20 8.51 -2.02
CA ARG A 49 -32.66 9.58 -2.88
C ARG A 49 -33.74 10.52 -3.43
N LYS A 50 -34.97 10.03 -3.61
CA LYS A 50 -36.10 10.82 -4.12
C LYS A 50 -36.75 11.72 -3.06
N LYS A 51 -36.53 11.48 -1.77
CA LYS A 51 -37.06 12.29 -0.65
C LYS A 51 -36.14 13.50 -0.38
N LYS A 52 -36.33 14.59 -1.13
CA LYS A 52 -35.47 15.81 -1.10
C LYS A 52 -35.75 16.84 0.02
N ASN A 53 -36.66 16.60 0.98
CA ASN A 53 -37.02 17.61 1.99
C ASN A 53 -36.35 17.39 3.36
N LYS A 54 -35.71 18.46 3.83
CA LYS A 54 -34.67 18.54 4.88
C LYS A 54 -35.13 18.40 6.34
N HIS A 55 -36.27 17.75 6.63
CA HIS A 55 -36.74 17.67 8.03
C HIS A 55 -37.28 16.32 8.51
N ASP A 56 -37.37 15.31 7.64
CA ASP A 56 -37.70 13.95 8.10
C ASP A 56 -36.44 13.13 8.30
N SER A 57 -36.34 12.46 9.45
CA SER A 57 -35.24 11.57 9.83
C SER A 57 -34.85 10.65 8.67
N ASN A 58 -33.55 10.60 8.32
CA ASN A 58 -33.00 9.64 7.36
C ASN A 58 -33.57 8.25 7.65
N VAL A 59 -34.38 7.71 6.73
CA VAL A 59 -34.80 6.31 6.82
C VAL A 59 -33.55 5.48 6.67
N PHE A 60 -33.07 4.89 7.76
CA PHE A 60 -32.04 3.86 7.66
C PHE A 60 -32.62 2.74 6.79
N CYS A 61 -32.00 2.45 5.64
CA CYS A 61 -32.25 1.22 4.91
C CYS A 61 -31.69 0.06 5.74
N HIS A 62 -32.35 -0.24 6.85
CA HIS A 62 -32.15 -1.47 7.57
C HIS A 62 -32.68 -2.60 6.70
N ILE A 63 -31.92 -3.69 6.66
CA ILE A 63 -32.38 -4.98 6.15
C ILE A 63 -33.60 -5.34 7.01
N ASN A 64 -34.80 -4.96 6.57
CA ASN A 64 -36.01 -5.13 7.36
C ASN A 64 -36.26 -6.64 7.46
N HIS A 65 -36.34 -7.15 8.69
CA HIS A 65 -36.40 -8.55 9.13
C HIS A 65 -37.44 -9.47 8.45
N LYS A 66 -38.18 -9.02 7.42
CA LYS A 66 -39.12 -9.86 6.66
C LYS A 66 -38.48 -10.68 5.53
N ASN A 67 -37.32 -10.25 5.02
CA ASN A 67 -36.62 -10.89 3.90
C ASN A 67 -35.17 -11.23 4.25
N GLU A 68 -34.87 -11.58 5.50
CA GLU A 68 -33.54 -12.11 5.81
C GLU A 68 -33.33 -13.35 4.93
N ILE A 69 -32.32 -13.31 4.05
CA ILE A 69 -31.88 -14.52 3.34
C ILE A 69 -31.80 -15.60 4.42
N ALA A 70 -32.50 -16.72 4.25
CA ALA A 70 -32.45 -17.83 5.20
C ALA A 70 -31.06 -18.47 5.13
N LEU A 71 -30.06 -17.77 5.67
CA LEU A 71 -28.65 -18.16 5.65
C LEU A 71 -28.50 -19.51 6.32
N GLU A 72 -29.32 -19.81 7.34
CA GLU A 72 -29.41 -21.12 7.99
C GLU A 72 -29.67 -22.26 6.99
N LYS A 73 -30.61 -22.07 6.05
CA LYS A 73 -30.88 -23.08 5.02
C LYS A 73 -29.67 -23.29 4.12
N PHE A 74 -29.01 -22.21 3.71
CA PHE A 74 -27.81 -22.29 2.88
C PHE A 74 -26.63 -22.88 3.67
N GLN A 75 -26.56 -22.67 4.98
CA GLN A 75 -25.54 -23.27 5.84
C GLN A 75 -25.74 -24.78 5.95
N GLU A 76 -26.97 -25.25 6.15
CA GLU A 76 -27.28 -26.68 6.16
C GLU A 76 -27.04 -27.33 4.79
N GLN A 77 -27.41 -26.64 3.71
CA GLN A 77 -27.07 -27.09 2.36
C GLN A 77 -25.56 -27.20 2.19
N PHE A 78 -24.80 -26.17 2.56
CA PHE A 78 -23.34 -26.17 2.45
C PHE A 78 -22.69 -27.27 3.30
N LYS A 79 -23.19 -27.53 4.52
CA LYS A 79 -22.79 -28.67 5.37
C LYS A 79 -23.02 -30.02 4.70
N SER A 80 -24.15 -30.16 4.00
CA SER A 80 -24.55 -31.42 3.37
C SER A 80 -23.77 -31.76 2.10
N ILE A 81 -23.09 -30.78 1.50
CA ILE A 81 -22.24 -30.99 0.32
C ILE A 81 -21.02 -31.79 0.77
N ARG A 82 -21.06 -33.11 0.54
CA ARG A 82 -19.92 -34.01 0.76
C ARG A 82 -18.81 -33.67 -0.21
N LEU A 83 -17.92 -32.80 0.21
CA LEU A 83 -16.58 -32.70 -0.36
C LEU A 83 -15.71 -33.66 0.44
N HIS A 84 -15.10 -34.63 -0.23
CA HIS A 84 -14.14 -35.56 0.39
C HIS A 84 -12.85 -34.88 0.86
N ASP A 85 -12.78 -33.54 0.82
CA ASP A 85 -11.56 -32.77 0.94
C ASP A 85 -11.73 -31.63 1.96
N THR A 86 -10.67 -31.36 2.73
CA THR A 86 -10.63 -30.34 3.79
C THR A 86 -10.77 -28.91 3.25
N LYS A 87 -10.75 -28.73 1.92
CA LYS A 87 -10.67 -27.45 1.21
C LYS A 87 -11.99 -26.76 0.88
N HIS A 88 -13.13 -27.34 1.26
CA HIS A 88 -14.47 -26.78 0.97
C HIS A 88 -14.65 -25.30 1.37
N CYS A 89 -14.12 -24.88 2.52
CA CYS A 89 -14.15 -23.50 2.97
C CYS A 89 -13.27 -22.58 2.14
N ASP A 90 -12.17 -23.10 1.59
CA ASP A 90 -11.28 -22.32 0.76
C ASP A 90 -11.92 -22.07 -0.63
N TYR A 91 -12.61 -23.06 -1.19
CA TYR A 91 -13.44 -22.86 -2.39
C TYR A 91 -14.54 -21.84 -2.19
N LEU A 92 -15.21 -21.88 -1.04
CA LEU A 92 -16.22 -20.89 -0.68
C LEU A 92 -15.61 -19.48 -0.63
N LEU A 93 -14.43 -19.34 -0.05
CA LEU A 93 -13.70 -18.07 0.04
C LEU A 93 -13.36 -17.51 -1.36
N TYR A 94 -12.90 -18.35 -2.30
CA TYR A 94 -12.61 -17.88 -3.67
C TYR A 94 -13.86 -17.45 -4.40
N TRP A 95 -14.93 -18.24 -4.27
CA TRP A 95 -16.20 -17.90 -4.90
C TRP A 95 -16.73 -16.56 -4.37
N MET A 96 -16.70 -16.34 -3.05
CA MET A 96 -17.08 -15.05 -2.44
C MET A 96 -16.22 -13.92 -2.99
N SER A 97 -14.91 -14.13 -3.11
CA SER A 97 -13.96 -13.16 -3.65
C SER A 97 -14.25 -12.80 -5.11
N ASP A 98 -14.63 -13.79 -5.93
CA ASP A 98 -15.05 -13.56 -7.32
C ASP A 98 -16.32 -12.71 -7.39
N LYS A 99 -17.30 -13.00 -6.52
CA LYS A 99 -18.54 -12.20 -6.46
C LYS A 99 -18.31 -10.77 -6.01
N ILE A 100 -17.34 -10.54 -5.12
CA ILE A 100 -16.91 -9.20 -4.76
C ILE A 100 -16.21 -8.53 -5.95
N ALA A 101 -15.30 -9.21 -6.64
CA ALA A 101 -14.57 -8.67 -7.79
C ALA A 101 -15.51 -8.30 -8.97
N GLU A 102 -16.58 -9.06 -9.19
CA GLU A 102 -17.64 -8.75 -10.18
C GLU A 102 -18.31 -7.38 -9.91
N CYS A 103 -18.26 -6.86 -8.69
CA CYS A 103 -18.87 -5.58 -8.32
C CYS A 103 -18.08 -4.36 -8.81
N LYS A 104 -16.84 -4.54 -9.29
CA LYS A 104 -15.95 -3.46 -9.77
C LYS A 104 -15.83 -2.33 -8.75
N TYR A 105 -16.47 -1.18 -9.00
CA TYR A 105 -16.39 0.03 -8.17
C TYR A 105 -17.69 0.33 -7.41
N ASN A 106 -18.68 -0.58 -7.40
CA ASN A 106 -19.92 -0.36 -6.65
C ASN A 106 -19.70 -0.65 -5.15
N THR A 107 -19.24 0.36 -4.42
CA THR A 107 -18.93 0.30 -2.98
C THR A 107 -20.12 -0.18 -2.14
N HIS A 108 -21.34 0.23 -2.48
CA HIS A 108 -22.55 -0.22 -1.78
C HIS A 108 -22.78 -1.72 -1.92
N ARG A 109 -22.60 -2.26 -3.13
CA ARG A 109 -22.72 -3.69 -3.41
C ARG A 109 -21.63 -4.50 -2.73
N ILE A 110 -20.40 -3.99 -2.73
CA ILE A 110 -19.24 -4.61 -2.08
C ILE A 110 -19.47 -4.72 -0.57
N ILE A 111 -19.80 -3.61 0.09
CA ILE A 111 -20.09 -3.59 1.55
C ILE A 111 -21.23 -4.54 1.88
N TRP A 112 -22.28 -4.54 1.07
CA TRP A 112 -23.43 -5.40 1.28
C TRP A 112 -23.07 -6.88 1.15
N LEU A 113 -22.31 -7.28 0.11
CA LEU A 113 -21.83 -8.66 -0.04
C LEU A 113 -20.94 -9.09 1.12
N TYR A 114 -20.01 -8.24 1.56
CA TYR A 114 -19.16 -8.56 2.72
C TYR A 114 -19.98 -8.82 3.98
N ASN A 115 -20.99 -8.01 4.26
CA ASN A 115 -21.85 -8.21 5.43
C ASN A 115 -22.60 -9.55 5.37
N ILE A 116 -23.11 -9.92 4.18
CA ILE A 116 -23.79 -11.21 3.99
C ILE A 116 -22.81 -12.38 4.13
N PHE A 117 -21.65 -12.30 3.48
CA PHE A 117 -20.63 -13.34 3.52
C PHE A 117 -20.02 -13.53 4.90
N GLN A 118 -19.77 -12.44 5.63
CA GLN A 118 -19.31 -12.48 7.00
C GLN A 118 -20.32 -13.19 7.91
N LYS A 119 -21.60 -12.80 7.85
CA LYS A 119 -22.67 -13.47 8.61
C LYS A 119 -22.80 -14.95 8.26
N PHE A 120 -22.74 -15.27 6.97
CA PHE A 120 -22.78 -16.66 6.50
C PHE A 120 -21.61 -17.47 7.07
N TRP A 121 -20.41 -16.90 7.05
CA TRP A 121 -19.18 -17.51 7.52
C TRP A 121 -19.18 -17.72 9.04
N GLU A 122 -19.45 -16.67 9.83
CA GLU A 122 -19.47 -16.69 11.29
C GLU A 122 -20.45 -17.72 11.86
N ASN A 123 -21.56 -17.96 11.15
CA ASN A 123 -22.58 -18.92 11.56
C ASN A 123 -22.42 -20.29 10.85
N GLY A 124 -21.45 -20.42 9.95
CA GLY A 124 -21.17 -21.63 9.18
C GLY A 124 -20.06 -22.51 9.77
N ILE A 125 -19.84 -23.66 9.15
CA ILE A 125 -18.79 -24.61 9.53
C ILE A 125 -17.37 -24.06 9.34
N CYS A 126 -17.18 -23.11 8.42
CA CYS A 126 -15.86 -22.56 8.12
C CYS A 126 -15.28 -21.69 9.23
N CYS A 127 -16.10 -21.29 10.20
CA CYS A 127 -15.67 -20.50 11.34
C CYS A 127 -14.92 -21.32 12.41
N ASN A 128 -15.07 -22.66 12.42
CA ASN A 128 -14.43 -23.55 13.39
C ASN A 128 -14.51 -23.02 14.84
N LYS A 129 -15.72 -22.78 15.35
CA LYS A 129 -15.91 -22.33 16.75
C LYS A 129 -15.47 -23.44 17.70
N LYS A 130 -14.61 -23.13 18.68
CA LYS A 130 -14.24 -24.05 19.77
C LYS A 130 -15.33 -24.04 20.85
N ASP A 131 -15.65 -25.21 21.39
CA ASP A 131 -16.72 -25.40 22.39
C ASP A 131 -16.44 -24.81 23.79
N SER A 132 -15.41 -23.97 23.97
CA SER A 132 -15.02 -23.42 25.28
C SER A 132 -15.22 -21.90 25.33
N GLU A 133 -16.21 -21.43 26.11
CA GLU A 133 -16.53 -20.09 26.68
C GLU A 133 -16.27 -18.79 25.87
N ASN A 134 -15.29 -18.74 24.97
CA ASN A 134 -15.09 -17.71 23.97
C ASN A 134 -15.69 -18.17 22.63
N ASN A 135 -16.86 -17.64 22.27
CA ASN A 135 -17.55 -17.83 20.98
C ASN A 135 -16.79 -17.29 19.74
N ALA A 136 -15.46 -17.14 19.82
CA ALA A 136 -14.63 -16.54 18.79
C ALA A 136 -14.34 -17.54 17.67
N CYS A 137 -14.44 -17.04 16.43
CA CYS A 137 -14.13 -17.76 15.21
C CYS A 137 -12.63 -18.06 15.13
N GLU A 138 -12.22 -19.34 15.04
CA GLU A 138 -10.80 -19.69 14.89
C GLU A 138 -10.26 -19.24 13.53
N LYS A 139 -11.10 -19.32 12.50
CA LYS A 139 -10.81 -18.81 11.15
C LYS A 139 -11.78 -17.68 10.81
N PRO A 140 -11.53 -16.44 11.24
CA PRO A 140 -12.42 -15.32 10.96
C PRO A 140 -12.44 -15.01 9.46
N TYR A 141 -13.60 -14.58 8.97
CA TYR A 141 -13.71 -14.04 7.62
C TYR A 141 -13.03 -12.66 7.57
N VAL A 142 -11.97 -12.55 6.76
CA VAL A 142 -11.20 -11.30 6.64
C VAL A 142 -11.69 -10.51 5.44
N ILE A 143 -12.13 -9.28 5.68
CA ILE A 143 -12.56 -8.35 4.64
C ILE A 143 -11.32 -7.78 3.92
N GLU A 144 -11.23 -7.97 2.61
CA GLU A 144 -10.12 -7.55 1.77
C GLU A 144 -10.58 -6.66 0.62
N PHE A 145 -10.52 -5.34 0.79
CA PHE A 145 -10.99 -4.38 -0.22
C PHE A 145 -10.04 -4.22 -1.42
N ASP A 146 -8.81 -4.73 -1.33
CA ASP A 146 -7.87 -4.71 -2.44
C ASP A 146 -8.15 -5.86 -3.42
N LEU A 147 -8.70 -5.51 -4.59
CA LEU A 147 -9.00 -6.46 -5.65
C LEU A 147 -7.76 -7.21 -6.15
N ASN A 148 -6.58 -6.59 -6.13
CA ASN A 148 -5.35 -7.27 -6.53
C ASN A 148 -4.94 -8.28 -5.46
N ALA A 149 -5.08 -7.96 -4.18
CA ALA A 149 -4.85 -8.93 -3.12
C ALA A 149 -5.83 -10.11 -3.18
N LEU A 150 -7.11 -9.88 -3.48
CA LEU A 150 -8.09 -10.95 -3.70
C LEU A 150 -7.69 -11.86 -4.86
N LYS A 151 -7.29 -11.26 -6.00
CA LYS A 151 -6.79 -12.01 -7.17
C LYS A 151 -5.54 -12.81 -6.83
N SER A 152 -4.61 -12.22 -6.08
CA SER A 152 -3.35 -12.85 -5.72
C SER A 152 -3.56 -14.03 -4.76
N LYS A 153 -4.36 -13.82 -3.71
CA LYS A 153 -4.75 -14.87 -2.76
C LYS A 153 -5.38 -16.05 -3.49
N LYS A 154 -6.43 -15.79 -4.28
CA LYS A 154 -7.09 -16.82 -5.11
C LYS A 154 -6.10 -17.55 -6.02
N GLY A 155 -5.21 -16.81 -6.67
CA GLY A 155 -4.24 -17.35 -7.62
C GLY A 155 -3.36 -18.45 -7.02
N LEU A 156 -2.77 -18.21 -5.84
CA LEU A 156 -1.92 -19.18 -5.16
C LEU A 156 -2.66 -20.47 -4.84
N TYR A 157 -3.89 -20.36 -4.36
CA TYR A 157 -4.69 -21.53 -4.06
C TYR A 157 -5.16 -22.32 -5.30
N VAL A 158 -5.53 -21.63 -6.38
CA VAL A 158 -5.89 -22.29 -7.64
C VAL A 158 -4.69 -23.08 -8.18
N LEU A 159 -3.46 -22.54 -8.08
CA LEU A 159 -2.26 -23.30 -8.43
C LEU A 159 -2.13 -24.57 -7.60
N LEU A 160 -2.26 -24.45 -6.28
CA LEU A 160 -2.12 -25.58 -5.36
C LEU A 160 -3.10 -26.69 -5.69
N ASP A 161 -4.36 -26.33 -5.92
CA ASP A 161 -5.38 -27.32 -6.21
C ASP A 161 -5.19 -27.98 -7.58
N TYR A 162 -4.86 -27.19 -8.60
CA TYR A 162 -4.60 -27.71 -9.92
C TYR A 162 -3.36 -28.61 -9.95
N TYR A 163 -2.26 -28.20 -9.32
CA TYR A 163 -1.04 -29.00 -9.23
C TYR A 163 -1.32 -30.35 -8.57
N ASN A 164 -2.06 -30.35 -7.45
CA ASN A 164 -2.43 -31.59 -6.75
C ASN A 164 -3.32 -32.51 -7.59
N SER A 165 -4.26 -31.94 -8.34
CA SER A 165 -5.18 -32.71 -9.20
C SER A 165 -4.52 -33.21 -10.49
N ASN A 166 -3.42 -32.58 -10.94
CA ASN A 166 -2.86 -32.77 -12.27
C ASN A 166 -1.35 -33.04 -12.33
N LYS A 167 -0.75 -33.61 -11.28
CA LYS A 167 0.70 -33.91 -11.26
C LYS A 167 1.20 -34.65 -12.52
N ASN A 168 0.36 -35.49 -13.11
CA ASN A 168 0.68 -36.26 -14.32
C ASN A 168 0.87 -35.40 -15.59
N ILE A 169 0.37 -34.16 -15.64
CA ILE A 169 0.55 -33.26 -16.79
C ILE A 169 2.04 -32.98 -17.06
N LEU A 170 2.86 -32.96 -16.01
CA LEU A 170 4.31 -32.73 -16.12
C LEU A 170 5.05 -33.86 -16.85
N LYS A 171 4.49 -35.07 -16.85
CA LYS A 171 5.08 -36.28 -17.47
C LYS A 171 4.87 -36.35 -18.99
N ASN A 172 4.00 -35.51 -19.57
CA ASN A 172 3.67 -35.53 -20.99
C ASN A 172 4.56 -34.57 -21.80
N GLU A 173 5.61 -35.08 -22.44
CA GLU A 173 6.70 -34.30 -23.05
C GLU A 173 6.28 -33.28 -24.13
N THR A 174 5.13 -33.44 -24.80
CA THR A 174 4.81 -32.70 -26.04
C THR A 174 3.44 -31.99 -26.06
N SER A 175 2.76 -31.83 -24.92
CA SER A 175 1.42 -31.21 -24.92
C SER A 175 1.43 -29.69 -24.73
N GLU A 176 0.63 -28.99 -25.53
CA GLU A 176 0.31 -27.56 -25.35
C GLU A 176 -0.23 -27.25 -23.93
N LYS A 177 -0.91 -28.24 -23.33
CA LYS A 177 -1.36 -28.23 -21.93
C LYS A 177 -0.19 -28.12 -20.94
N LYS A 178 0.88 -28.90 -21.13
CA LYS A 178 2.10 -28.83 -20.31
C LYS A 178 2.75 -27.45 -20.41
N LYS A 179 2.88 -26.90 -21.62
CA LYS A 179 3.44 -25.55 -21.83
C LYS A 179 2.64 -24.48 -21.10
N SER A 180 1.32 -24.51 -21.25
CA SER A 180 0.40 -23.56 -20.60
C SER A 180 0.44 -23.68 -19.08
N PHE A 181 0.46 -24.91 -18.56
CA PHE A 181 0.61 -25.16 -17.12
C PHE A 181 1.93 -24.63 -16.59
N CYS A 182 3.05 -24.90 -17.28
CA CYS A 182 4.35 -24.39 -16.87
C CYS A 182 4.43 -22.85 -16.93
N ASN A 183 3.83 -22.21 -17.93
CA ASN A 183 3.74 -20.74 -17.95
C ASN A 183 2.99 -20.20 -16.73
N TYR A 184 1.90 -20.86 -16.34
CA TYR A 184 1.13 -20.52 -15.15
C TYR A 184 1.90 -20.74 -13.84
N VAL A 185 2.59 -21.87 -13.70
CA VAL A 185 3.48 -22.15 -12.55
C VAL A 185 4.50 -21.02 -12.41
N LYS A 186 5.20 -20.66 -13.50
CA LYS A 186 6.20 -19.60 -13.48
C LYS A 186 5.60 -18.25 -13.06
N TYR A 187 4.42 -17.92 -13.58
CA TYR A 187 3.70 -16.72 -13.20
C TYR A 187 3.35 -16.71 -11.71
N MET A 188 2.86 -17.83 -11.18
CA MET A 188 2.43 -17.92 -9.79
C MET A 188 3.59 -17.93 -8.79
N PHE A 189 4.72 -18.54 -9.12
CA PHE A 189 5.92 -18.42 -8.29
C PHE A 189 6.48 -16.99 -8.29
N LYS A 190 6.40 -16.28 -9.42
CA LYS A 190 6.73 -14.84 -9.44
C LYS A 190 5.78 -14.03 -8.56
N LEU A 191 4.49 -14.36 -8.59
CA LEU A 191 3.48 -13.70 -7.77
C LEU A 191 3.70 -13.98 -6.27
N TYR A 192 3.97 -15.24 -5.91
CA TYR A 192 4.36 -15.65 -4.56
C TYR A 192 5.58 -14.86 -4.07
N ASN A 193 6.66 -14.81 -4.86
CA ASN A 193 7.85 -14.04 -4.50
C ASN A 193 7.56 -12.55 -4.33
N ASN A 194 6.69 -11.96 -5.15
CA ASN A 194 6.28 -10.56 -4.97
C ASN A 194 5.54 -10.36 -3.64
N MET A 195 4.58 -11.24 -3.33
CA MET A 195 3.82 -11.20 -2.07
C MET A 195 4.71 -11.44 -0.84
N ASP A 196 5.75 -12.27 -1.00
CA ASP A 196 6.72 -12.61 0.05
C ASP A 196 7.78 -11.53 0.27
N SER A 197 8.24 -10.90 -0.81
CA SER A 197 9.31 -9.89 -0.85
C SER A 197 8.86 -8.48 -0.49
N ASP A 198 7.56 -8.23 -0.33
CA ASP A 198 7.03 -6.90 0.01
C ASP A 198 7.69 -6.38 1.31
N VAL A 199 8.45 -5.28 1.17
CA VAL A 199 9.28 -4.66 2.23
C VAL A 199 8.43 -4.18 3.41
N ASP A 200 7.12 -3.97 3.19
CA ASP A 200 6.15 -3.63 4.24
C ASP A 200 5.68 -4.89 4.98
N ILE A 201 6.01 -4.98 6.27
CA ILE A 201 5.56 -6.05 7.16
C ILE A 201 4.03 -6.18 7.21
N ASN A 202 3.27 -5.11 6.96
CA ASN A 202 1.82 -5.12 6.94
C ASN A 202 1.25 -5.65 5.61
N VAL A 203 1.95 -5.45 4.50
CA VAL A 203 1.58 -6.06 3.20
C VAL A 203 1.93 -7.55 3.22
N HIS A 204 3.06 -7.94 3.81
CA HIS A 204 3.36 -9.36 4.04
C HIS A 204 2.30 -10.03 4.93
N LYS A 205 1.96 -9.41 6.06
CA LYS A 205 0.91 -9.88 6.98
C LYS A 205 -0.44 -10.11 6.32
N LYS A 206 -0.72 -9.37 5.25
CA LYS A 206 -1.94 -9.49 4.45
C LYS A 206 -2.08 -10.88 3.82
N TYR A 207 -0.96 -11.55 3.57
CA TYR A 207 -0.86 -12.81 2.83
C TYR A 207 -0.32 -13.96 3.70
N ASP A 208 -0.12 -13.77 5.01
CA ASP A 208 0.54 -14.75 5.89
C ASP A 208 -0.02 -16.18 5.72
N ASN A 209 -1.35 -16.32 5.67
CA ASN A 209 -2.01 -17.60 5.50
C ASN A 209 -1.69 -18.22 4.13
N GLU A 210 -1.86 -17.46 3.06
CA GLU A 210 -1.62 -17.93 1.70
C GLU A 210 -0.14 -18.28 1.47
N LEU A 211 0.77 -17.46 1.97
CA LEU A 211 2.21 -17.70 1.90
C LEU A 211 2.59 -18.96 2.69
N SER A 212 2.06 -19.14 3.90
CA SER A 212 2.30 -20.33 4.72
C SER A 212 1.81 -21.62 4.04
N ILE A 213 0.62 -21.58 3.44
CA ILE A 213 0.06 -22.73 2.72
C ILE A 213 0.88 -23.02 1.46
N PHE A 214 1.27 -21.99 0.70
CA PHE A 214 2.11 -22.16 -0.48
C PHE A 214 3.47 -22.78 -0.13
N ARG A 215 4.13 -22.26 0.91
CA ARG A 215 5.38 -22.77 1.45
C ARG A 215 5.28 -24.23 1.86
N SER A 216 4.31 -24.60 2.70
CA SER A 216 4.15 -25.98 3.15
C SER A 216 3.97 -27.00 2.00
N ASN A 217 3.46 -26.57 0.85
CA ASN A 217 3.28 -27.44 -0.32
C ASN A 217 4.52 -27.52 -1.23
N PHE A 218 5.35 -26.48 -1.28
CA PHE A 218 6.47 -26.37 -2.22
C PHE A 218 7.85 -26.21 -1.57
N GLU A 219 7.96 -26.13 -0.25
CA GLU A 219 9.22 -26.22 0.49
C GLU A 219 9.71 -27.66 0.61
N ASN A 220 8.80 -28.64 0.59
CA ASN A 220 9.17 -30.05 0.49
C ASN A 220 9.86 -30.32 -0.87
N GLU A 221 11.08 -30.86 -0.83
CA GLU A 221 11.94 -31.04 -2.02
C GLU A 221 11.25 -31.81 -3.16
N GLU A 222 10.33 -32.73 -2.87
CA GLU A 222 9.68 -33.59 -3.88
C GLU A 222 8.79 -32.80 -4.85
N ASN A 223 7.79 -32.07 -4.36
CA ASN A 223 6.84 -31.33 -5.21
C ASN A 223 7.51 -30.23 -6.04
N LEU A 224 8.46 -29.52 -5.43
CA LEU A 224 9.23 -28.49 -6.11
C LEU A 224 10.16 -29.09 -7.17
N SER A 225 10.79 -30.24 -6.88
CA SER A 225 11.64 -30.94 -7.85
C SER A 225 10.86 -31.42 -9.05
N GLU A 226 9.63 -31.93 -8.86
CA GLU A 226 8.74 -32.30 -9.96
C GLU A 226 8.47 -31.11 -10.89
N LEU A 227 8.20 -29.92 -10.34
CA LEU A 227 7.99 -28.70 -11.14
C LEU A 227 9.28 -28.23 -11.83
N LYS A 228 10.42 -28.26 -11.13
CA LYS A 228 11.73 -27.89 -11.69
C LYS A 228 12.07 -28.76 -12.91
N ILE A 229 11.93 -30.07 -12.78
CA ILE A 229 12.22 -31.04 -13.83
C ILE A 229 11.14 -30.99 -14.92
N GLY A 230 9.87 -31.08 -14.51
CA GLY A 230 8.74 -31.13 -15.42
C GLY A 230 8.62 -29.89 -16.30
N CYS A 231 8.87 -28.70 -15.76
CA CYS A 231 8.78 -27.45 -16.50
C CYS A 231 10.12 -26.87 -16.97
N ASN A 232 11.25 -27.55 -16.70
CA ASN A 232 12.60 -27.06 -16.98
C ASN A 232 12.88 -25.67 -16.38
N TYR A 233 12.52 -25.49 -15.11
CA TYR A 233 12.73 -24.24 -14.36
C TYR A 233 13.60 -24.49 -13.13
N PRO A 234 14.92 -24.67 -13.29
CA PRO A 234 15.81 -25.04 -12.19
C PRO A 234 15.82 -24.03 -11.03
N ASN A 235 15.51 -22.76 -11.32
CA ASN A 235 15.54 -21.64 -10.37
C ASN A 235 14.21 -21.38 -9.65
N LEU A 236 13.21 -22.27 -9.78
CA LEU A 236 11.98 -22.15 -8.97
C LEU A 236 12.33 -22.28 -7.47
N SER A 237 11.84 -21.36 -6.66
CA SER A 237 12.00 -21.41 -5.21
C SER A 237 10.70 -21.00 -4.54
N ALA A 238 10.27 -21.79 -3.56
CA ALA A 238 9.23 -21.40 -2.61
C ALA A 238 9.83 -20.91 -1.28
N GLN A 239 11.16 -20.94 -1.13
CA GLN A 239 11.82 -20.44 0.07
C GLN A 239 11.57 -18.95 0.19
N SER A 240 11.27 -18.50 1.42
CA SER A 240 11.03 -17.08 1.66
C SER A 240 12.25 -16.25 1.27
N GLU A 241 12.03 -15.25 0.41
CA GLU A 241 13.05 -14.26 0.10
C GLU A 241 13.41 -13.48 1.37
N ARG A 242 12.52 -13.33 2.37
CA ARG A 242 12.87 -12.75 3.68
C ARG A 242 13.77 -13.63 4.52
N GLU A 243 13.61 -14.95 4.52
CA GLU A 243 14.50 -15.84 5.29
C GLU A 243 15.89 -15.92 4.64
N LEU A 244 15.91 -15.94 3.30
CA LEU A 244 17.14 -15.81 2.53
C LEU A 244 17.75 -14.41 2.70
N ASN A 245 16.95 -13.34 2.69
CA ASN A 245 17.40 -11.94 2.86
C ASN A 245 17.80 -11.63 4.29
N ASN A 246 17.23 -12.26 5.32
CA ASN A 246 17.72 -12.13 6.70
C ASN A 246 19.07 -12.84 6.88
N SER A 247 19.34 -13.89 6.08
CA SER A 247 20.66 -14.52 6.00
C SER A 247 21.64 -13.70 5.14
N ILE A 248 21.18 -13.16 4.00
CA ILE A 248 21.89 -12.29 3.05
C ILE A 248 22.01 -10.85 3.57
N MET A 249 21.32 -10.42 4.62
CA MET A 249 21.59 -9.16 5.32
C MET A 249 22.98 -9.17 5.97
N SER A 250 23.68 -10.31 5.94
CA SER A 250 25.12 -10.45 6.21
C SER A 250 26.01 -10.30 4.96
N SER A 251 25.47 -10.22 3.74
CA SER A 251 26.21 -9.99 2.48
C SER A 251 25.35 -9.28 1.43
N GLU A 252 25.63 -8.00 1.19
CA GLU A 252 25.04 -7.09 0.21
C GLU A 252 24.34 -7.72 -1.03
N GLY A 253 23.01 -7.81 -1.00
CA GLY A 253 22.17 -8.15 -2.15
C GLY A 253 21.63 -6.90 -2.85
N ASN A 254 22.01 -6.69 -4.11
CA ASN A 254 21.57 -5.56 -4.95
C ASN A 254 20.10 -5.69 -5.37
N PHE A 255 19.18 -4.97 -4.70
CA PHE A 255 17.86 -4.67 -5.25
C PHE A 255 18.01 -3.77 -6.49
N GLN A 256 17.54 -4.23 -7.65
CA GLN A 256 17.58 -3.41 -8.86
C GLN A 256 16.35 -2.51 -8.94
N ARG A 257 16.49 -1.25 -8.50
CA ARG A 257 15.48 -0.21 -8.70
C ARG A 257 15.33 0.04 -10.21
N PHE A 258 14.14 -0.12 -10.77
CA PHE A 258 13.83 0.33 -12.12
C PHE A 258 13.76 1.87 -12.13
N ILE A 259 14.93 2.51 -12.22
CA ILE A 259 15.04 3.94 -12.49
C ILE A 259 14.95 4.08 -14.02
N PRO A 260 13.91 4.71 -14.58
CA PRO A 260 13.70 4.74 -16.03
C PRO A 260 14.76 5.55 -16.80
N PHE A 261 15.79 6.11 -16.16
CA PHE A 261 16.85 6.87 -16.83
C PHE A 261 18.22 6.73 -16.14
N LYS A 262 19.30 6.71 -16.94
CA LYS A 262 20.65 7.06 -16.46
C LYS A 262 20.68 8.57 -16.23
N VAL A 263 20.31 9.03 -15.03
CA VAL A 263 20.36 10.46 -14.69
C VAL A 263 21.65 10.78 -13.95
N GLU A 264 22.31 11.86 -14.36
CA GLU A 264 23.36 12.51 -13.59
C GLU A 264 22.73 13.05 -12.29
N LEU A 265 23.13 12.52 -11.12
CA LEU A 265 22.43 12.79 -9.83
C LEU A 265 22.26 14.29 -9.52
N SER A 266 23.21 15.12 -9.93
CA SER A 266 23.15 16.59 -9.81
C SER A 266 22.03 17.22 -10.64
N LYS A 267 21.71 16.65 -11.81
CA LYS A 267 20.61 17.11 -12.70
C LYS A 267 19.25 16.52 -12.33
N TYR A 268 19.22 15.54 -11.43
CA TYR A 268 17.98 14.94 -10.94
C TYR A 268 17.27 15.84 -9.92
N VAL A 269 18.03 16.71 -9.25
CA VAL A 269 17.51 17.62 -8.24
C VAL A 269 16.78 18.77 -8.92
N ILE A 270 15.54 19.00 -8.49
CA ILE A 270 14.82 20.25 -8.78
C ILE A 270 14.94 21.12 -7.52
N GLU A 271 15.65 22.24 -7.64
CA GLU A 271 15.88 23.15 -6.52
C GLU A 271 14.58 23.87 -6.12
N PRO A 272 14.24 23.89 -4.82
CA PRO A 272 13.07 24.62 -4.35
C PRO A 272 13.31 26.14 -4.50
N PRO A 273 12.32 26.92 -4.96
CA PRO A 273 12.47 28.36 -5.08
C PRO A 273 12.55 29.00 -3.69
N SER A 274 13.40 30.01 -3.55
CA SER A 274 13.54 30.79 -2.31
C SER A 274 12.22 31.40 -1.81
N GLU A 275 11.30 31.65 -2.73
CA GLU A 275 9.97 32.21 -2.51
C GLU A 275 9.00 31.23 -1.84
N MET A 276 9.32 29.93 -1.79
CA MET A 276 8.48 28.91 -1.14
C MET A 276 8.26 29.23 0.34
N ASP A 277 9.30 29.71 1.02
CA ASP A 277 9.25 30.09 2.43
C ASP A 277 8.26 31.24 2.67
N ASP A 278 8.27 32.26 1.80
CA ASP A 278 7.36 33.41 1.89
C ASP A 278 5.88 33.00 1.78
N ILE A 279 5.59 32.01 0.93
CA ILE A 279 4.23 31.52 0.68
C ILE A 279 3.74 30.63 1.83
N LEU A 280 4.62 29.80 2.38
CA LEU A 280 4.26 28.80 3.39
C LEU A 280 4.48 29.26 4.84
N LYS A 281 5.09 30.44 5.08
CA LYS A 281 5.49 30.89 6.43
C LYS A 281 4.38 30.88 7.48
N GLU A 282 3.14 31.14 7.08
CA GLU A 282 2.01 31.17 8.01
C GLU A 282 1.41 29.80 8.32
N THR A 283 1.79 28.78 7.55
CA THR A 283 1.29 27.42 7.69
C THR A 283 1.81 26.75 8.97
N SER A 284 1.00 25.87 9.54
CA SER A 284 1.39 25.13 10.74
C SER A 284 2.53 24.15 10.50
N SER A 285 2.66 23.55 9.30
CA SER A 285 3.83 22.75 8.91
C SER A 285 5.11 23.59 8.98
N TYR A 286 5.11 24.77 8.35
CA TYR A 286 6.29 25.63 8.32
C TYR A 286 6.73 26.08 9.71
N LYS A 287 5.78 26.51 10.54
CA LYS A 287 6.05 26.91 11.95
C LYS A 287 6.66 25.76 12.75
N LEU A 288 6.18 24.52 12.55
CA LEU A 288 6.77 23.34 13.18
C LEU A 288 8.18 23.05 12.67
N TYR A 289 8.43 23.16 11.36
CA TYR A 289 9.79 22.98 10.82
C TYR A 289 10.76 24.01 11.39
N LYS A 290 10.33 25.27 11.56
CA LYS A 290 11.13 26.30 12.24
C LYS A 290 11.39 25.98 13.71
N GLU A 291 10.42 25.40 14.41
CA GLU A 291 10.61 24.90 15.77
C GLU A 291 11.68 23.81 15.83
N PHE A 292 11.73 22.92 14.84
CA PHE A 292 12.76 21.88 14.71
C PHE A 292 14.16 22.41 14.36
N GLU A 293 14.26 23.55 13.67
CA GLU A 293 15.52 24.21 13.32
C GLU A 293 16.19 24.92 14.51
N THR A 294 15.49 25.10 15.64
CA THR A 294 16.01 25.78 16.83
C THR A 294 17.30 25.16 17.34
N LYS A 295 18.27 26.01 17.73
CA LYS A 295 19.57 25.55 18.26
C LYS A 295 19.38 24.74 19.54
N VAL A 296 20.14 23.66 19.67
CA VAL A 296 20.12 22.78 20.83
C VAL A 296 21.36 23.07 21.68
N GLU A 297 21.15 23.62 22.88
CA GLU A 297 22.22 23.93 23.83
C GLU A 297 22.63 22.72 24.70
N ALA A 298 21.85 21.64 24.68
CA ALA A 298 22.07 20.48 25.56
C ALA A 298 23.39 19.76 25.26
N GLU A 299 24.26 19.67 26.27
CA GLU A 299 25.56 18.99 26.21
C GLU A 299 25.45 17.46 26.22
N THR A 300 24.33 16.90 26.73
CA THR A 300 24.16 15.49 27.06
C THR A 300 24.23 14.52 25.88
N ASP A 301 24.04 15.00 24.65
CA ASP A 301 24.11 14.19 23.43
C ASP A 301 25.33 14.54 22.55
N ASN A 302 26.19 15.43 23.03
CA ASN A 302 27.37 15.90 22.30
C ASN A 302 28.39 14.78 22.06
N GLU A 303 28.68 13.95 23.07
CA GLU A 303 29.64 12.84 22.94
C GLU A 303 29.13 11.77 21.99
N TYR A 304 27.84 11.44 22.06
CA TYR A 304 27.21 10.48 21.15
C TYR A 304 27.27 10.95 19.69
N CYS A 305 26.88 12.20 19.42
CA CYS A 305 26.92 12.76 18.07
C CYS A 305 28.35 12.89 17.54
N LYS A 306 29.32 13.31 18.38
CA LYS A 306 30.76 13.27 18.05
C LYS A 306 31.22 11.85 17.72
N GLY A 307 30.63 10.85 18.38
CA GLY A 307 30.92 9.44 18.15
C GLY A 307 30.43 8.90 16.80
N ILE A 308 29.37 9.46 16.24
CA ILE A 308 28.87 9.12 14.89
C ILE A 308 29.67 9.87 13.82
N PHE A 309 29.93 11.16 14.05
CA PHE A 309 30.66 12.03 13.14
C PHE A 309 32.10 12.22 13.65
N LYS A 310 32.88 11.14 13.71
CA LYS A 310 34.26 11.16 14.24
C LYS A 310 35.31 11.68 13.25
N GLU A 311 35.02 11.57 11.96
CA GLU A 311 35.95 11.96 10.90
C GLU A 311 36.23 13.46 10.97
N GLU A 312 37.50 13.84 11.01
CA GLU A 312 37.95 15.23 10.89
C GLU A 312 37.80 15.68 9.42
N ASN A 313 36.58 16.03 9.05
CA ASN A 313 36.27 16.68 7.78
C ASN A 313 35.51 17.98 8.03
N ASN A 314 35.42 18.82 6.99
CA ASN A 314 34.79 20.13 7.09
C ASN A 314 33.28 20.10 7.41
N HIS A 315 32.68 18.91 7.46
CA HIS A 315 31.23 18.69 7.58
C HIS A 315 30.86 18.08 8.94
N GLN A 316 31.86 17.77 9.77
CA GLN A 316 31.70 17.21 11.10
C GLN A 316 30.81 18.08 11.99
N ALA A 317 31.06 19.40 12.02
CA ALA A 317 30.31 20.32 12.87
C ALA A 317 28.81 20.36 12.50
N GLU A 318 28.51 20.40 11.20
CA GLU A 318 27.14 20.39 10.67
C GLU A 318 26.43 19.06 10.99
N GLY A 319 27.10 17.92 10.77
CA GLY A 319 26.55 16.60 11.09
C GLY A 319 26.24 16.43 12.58
N ILE A 320 27.13 16.92 13.46
CA ILE A 320 26.92 16.94 14.91
C ILE A 320 25.71 17.82 15.28
N GLU A 321 25.57 18.99 14.66
CA GLU A 321 24.43 19.89 14.90
C GLU A 321 23.10 19.23 14.51
N ILE A 322 23.03 18.64 13.31
CA ILE A 322 21.83 17.93 12.85
C ILE A 322 21.52 16.75 13.78
N CYS A 323 22.53 15.97 14.18
CA CYS A 323 22.36 14.86 15.12
C CYS A 323 21.73 15.30 16.44
N LYS A 324 22.20 16.40 17.03
CA LYS A 324 21.62 16.97 18.26
C LYS A 324 20.16 17.39 18.06
N LYS A 325 19.84 18.03 16.93
CA LYS A 325 18.47 18.44 16.60
C LYS A 325 17.56 17.23 16.43
N ILE A 326 18.00 16.18 15.74
CA ILE A 326 17.25 14.91 15.59
C ILE A 326 16.86 14.34 16.95
N ILE A 327 17.84 14.17 17.86
CA ILE A 327 17.60 13.60 19.19
C ILE A 327 16.65 14.49 20.01
N ASN A 328 16.89 15.81 20.02
CA ASN A 328 16.10 16.76 20.79
C ASN A 328 14.65 16.84 20.28
N ASN A 329 14.45 16.94 18.97
CA ASN A 329 13.12 17.02 18.37
C ASN A 329 12.37 15.70 18.54
N PHE A 330 13.06 14.57 18.43
CA PHE A 330 12.50 13.27 18.79
C PHE A 330 11.98 13.27 20.23
N ASN A 331 12.79 13.70 21.20
CA ASN A 331 12.39 13.75 22.60
C ASN A 331 11.18 14.67 22.84
N LYS A 332 11.14 15.86 22.22
CA LYS A 332 10.02 16.80 22.30
C LYS A 332 8.71 16.19 21.80
N LEU A 333 8.74 15.40 20.72
CA LEU A 333 7.55 14.71 20.18
C LEU A 333 6.88 13.83 21.23
N TYR A 334 7.65 13.04 21.99
CA TYR A 334 7.06 12.11 22.98
C TYR A 334 6.73 12.73 24.32
N LYS A 335 7.42 13.81 24.68
CA LYS A 335 7.07 14.60 25.86
C LYS A 335 5.89 15.53 25.60
N ASN A 336 5.34 15.54 24.38
CA ASN A 336 4.30 16.46 23.93
C ASN A 336 4.67 17.94 24.17
N GLU A 337 5.95 18.27 24.01
CA GLU A 337 6.49 19.62 24.20
C GLU A 337 6.43 20.47 22.93
N ILE A 338 5.90 19.91 21.83
CA ILE A 338 5.69 20.64 20.58
C ILE A 338 4.55 21.63 20.77
N LYS A 339 4.87 22.92 20.57
CA LYS A 339 3.90 24.01 20.75
C LYS A 339 2.94 24.12 19.56
N THR A 340 3.41 23.75 18.38
CA THR A 340 2.65 23.90 17.13
C THR A 340 1.60 22.81 16.98
N SER A 341 0.32 23.18 16.91
CA SER A 341 -0.76 22.24 16.64
C SER A 341 -0.76 21.82 15.17
N VAL A 342 -0.32 20.58 14.90
CA VAL A 342 -0.38 19.95 13.57
C VAL A 342 -0.98 18.55 13.65
N GLY A 343 -1.70 18.16 12.59
CA GLY A 343 -2.05 16.76 12.39
C GLY A 343 -0.79 15.93 12.10
N ASN A 344 -0.64 14.80 12.78
CA ASN A 344 0.48 13.87 12.64
C ASN A 344 1.89 14.51 12.78
N PRO A 345 2.29 14.98 13.97
CA PRO A 345 3.64 15.51 14.23
C PRO A 345 4.77 14.55 13.87
N CYS A 346 4.50 13.24 13.96
CA CYS A 346 5.43 12.17 13.63
C CYS A 346 5.83 12.19 12.14
N LEU A 347 4.86 12.35 11.24
CA LEU A 347 5.12 12.50 9.80
C LEU A 347 5.96 13.73 9.51
N HIS A 348 5.65 14.86 10.15
CA HIS A 348 6.40 16.10 9.98
C HIS A 348 7.85 15.94 10.45
N TYR A 349 8.07 15.31 11.61
CA TYR A 349 9.42 15.00 12.07
C TYR A 349 10.19 14.15 11.05
N LYS A 350 9.60 13.06 10.54
CA LYS A 350 10.26 12.21 9.52
C LYS A 350 10.63 13.02 8.27
N ASN A 351 9.68 13.80 7.75
CA ASN A 351 9.90 14.67 6.59
C ASN A 351 11.00 15.71 6.84
N TRP A 352 11.06 16.28 8.04
CA TRP A 352 12.13 17.21 8.44
C TRP A 352 13.48 16.50 8.49
N VAL A 353 13.58 15.31 9.09
CA VAL A 353 14.85 14.56 9.10
C VAL A 353 15.32 14.24 7.69
N TYR A 354 14.44 13.73 6.82
CA TYR A 354 14.81 13.48 5.42
C TYR A 354 15.34 14.74 4.72
N HIS A 355 14.71 15.88 4.96
CA HIS A 355 15.13 17.17 4.40
C HIS A 355 16.50 17.62 4.90
N GLU A 356 16.80 17.46 6.19
CA GLU A 356 18.11 17.83 6.75
C GLU A 356 19.23 16.91 6.23
N ILE A 357 18.97 15.60 6.11
CA ILE A 357 19.92 14.66 5.50
C ILE A 357 20.14 15.02 4.02
N TRP A 358 19.08 15.35 3.28
CA TRP A 358 19.15 15.78 1.89
C TRP A 358 19.98 17.05 1.71
N LYS A 359 19.74 18.08 2.53
CA LYS A 359 20.54 19.32 2.55
C LYS A 359 22.00 19.01 2.80
N PHE A 360 22.29 18.17 3.80
CA PHE A 360 23.66 17.78 4.13
C PHE A 360 24.35 17.13 2.92
N VAL A 361 23.69 16.22 2.21
CA VAL A 361 24.28 15.59 1.01
C VAL A 361 24.50 16.59 -0.12
N ILE A 362 23.54 17.47 -0.39
CA ILE A 362 23.63 18.45 -1.50
C ILE A 362 24.68 19.52 -1.24
N ASN A 363 24.67 20.13 -0.05
CA ASN A 363 25.60 21.21 0.29
C ASN A 363 27.06 20.77 0.13
N GLN A 364 27.32 19.49 0.40
CA GLN A 364 28.65 18.90 0.29
C GLN A 364 28.91 18.22 -1.06
N SER A 365 27.94 18.21 -1.98
CA SER A 365 28.01 17.49 -3.26
C SER A 365 28.31 15.98 -3.11
N GLU A 366 27.92 15.39 -1.98
CA GLU A 366 28.25 14.03 -1.56
C GLU A 366 27.27 12.97 -2.11
N TYR A 367 26.73 13.20 -3.31
CA TYR A 367 25.71 12.34 -3.92
C TYR A 367 26.09 10.85 -3.96
N LYS A 368 27.37 10.56 -4.21
CA LYS A 368 27.91 9.20 -4.27
C LYS A 368 28.06 8.55 -2.90
N ASN A 369 28.28 9.36 -1.86
CA ASN A 369 28.46 8.93 -0.48
C ASN A 369 27.15 9.01 0.33
N ALA A 370 26.02 9.31 -0.33
CA ALA A 370 24.71 9.41 0.31
C ALA A 370 24.36 8.17 1.16
N LYS A 371 24.72 6.95 0.72
CA LYS A 371 24.49 5.71 1.48
C LYS A 371 25.19 5.72 2.83
N GLU A 372 26.46 6.12 2.87
CA GLU A 372 27.23 6.19 4.11
C GLU A 372 26.68 7.26 5.06
N ILE A 373 26.37 8.44 4.51
CA ILE A 373 25.76 9.55 5.26
C ILE A 373 24.41 9.13 5.85
N ILE A 374 23.54 8.50 5.06
CA ILE A 374 22.24 8.00 5.50
C ILE A 374 22.42 7.01 6.67
N TYR A 375 23.39 6.09 6.59
CA TYR A 375 23.65 5.17 7.69
C TYR A 375 24.11 5.85 8.97
N LYS A 376 24.97 6.88 8.88
CA LYS A 376 25.36 7.70 10.05
C LYS A 376 24.12 8.27 10.75
N PHE A 377 23.15 8.79 9.99
CA PHE A 377 21.89 9.29 10.55
C PHE A 377 20.95 8.18 11.04
N LEU A 378 20.91 7.01 10.39
CA LEU A 378 20.11 5.87 10.85
C LEU A 378 20.61 5.33 12.20
N ASP A 379 21.92 5.39 12.47
CA ASP A 379 22.49 4.92 13.73
C ASP A 379 22.03 5.75 14.94
N ILE A 380 21.73 7.04 14.75
CA ILE A 380 21.09 7.89 15.77
C ILE A 380 19.80 7.24 16.29
N GLN A 381 19.03 6.64 15.38
CA GLN A 381 17.75 6.04 15.76
C GLN A 381 17.92 4.79 16.62
N LYS A 382 18.97 4.01 16.34
CA LYS A 382 19.29 2.79 17.07
C LYS A 382 19.83 3.09 18.47
N GLY A 383 20.59 4.17 18.63
CA GLY A 383 21.24 4.48 19.91
C GLY A 383 20.44 5.40 20.82
N LYS A 384 19.82 6.45 20.28
CA LYS A 384 19.23 7.54 21.07
C LYS A 384 17.73 7.74 20.89
N ASN A 385 17.15 7.30 19.77
CA ASN A 385 15.69 7.39 19.55
C ASN A 385 14.97 6.11 20.00
N LEU A 386 15.24 5.67 21.24
CA LEU A 386 14.68 4.47 21.85
C LEU A 386 13.57 4.82 22.86
N ARG A 387 12.50 4.03 22.90
CA ARG A 387 11.40 4.16 23.88
C ARG A 387 11.37 2.96 24.82
N SER A 388 11.09 3.19 26.11
CA SER A 388 10.97 2.14 27.12
C SER A 388 9.59 1.47 27.22
N SER A 389 8.51 2.03 26.65
CA SER A 389 7.13 1.63 27.01
C SER A 389 6.17 1.18 25.88
N ASN A 390 6.49 1.31 24.59
CA ASN A 390 5.78 0.59 23.51
C ASN A 390 6.44 0.78 22.13
N PRO A 391 6.92 -0.26 21.43
CA PRO A 391 7.61 -0.12 20.14
C PRO A 391 6.70 0.33 18.98
N LYS A 392 5.37 0.19 19.08
CA LYS A 392 4.42 0.47 17.99
C LYS A 392 4.22 1.96 17.65
N ASN A 393 4.73 2.88 18.48
CA ASN A 393 4.48 4.32 18.35
C ASN A 393 5.75 5.14 18.09
N VAL A 394 6.84 4.50 17.66
CA VAL A 394 8.12 5.20 17.47
C VAL A 394 8.20 5.82 16.06
N CYS A 395 8.42 7.13 16.00
CA CYS A 395 8.63 7.97 14.82
C CYS A 395 9.97 7.71 14.13
N HIS A 396 10.24 6.45 13.79
CA HIS A 396 11.42 6.11 13.01
C HIS A 396 11.24 6.45 11.53
N TYR A 397 12.29 7.01 10.93
CA TYR A 397 12.43 7.18 9.49
C TYR A 397 13.15 5.97 8.89
N TYR A 398 12.78 5.59 7.67
CA TYR A 398 13.23 4.38 6.99
C TYR A 398 13.70 4.68 5.57
N PHE A 399 14.63 3.85 5.07
CA PHE A 399 15.13 3.84 3.71
C PHE A 399 15.13 2.40 3.19
N ILE A 400 14.65 2.19 1.97
CA ILE A 400 14.64 0.91 1.27
C ILE A 400 16.00 0.68 0.60
N PHE A 401 16.48 1.68 -0.15
CA PHE A 401 17.70 1.61 -0.94
C PHE A 401 18.86 2.35 -0.27
N SER A 402 18.54 3.35 0.56
CA SER A 402 19.54 4.23 1.19
C SER A 402 20.44 4.91 0.15
N ASP A 403 19.88 5.28 -1.00
CA ASP A 403 20.58 6.01 -2.05
C ASP A 403 20.11 7.49 -2.13
N PHE A 404 20.84 8.32 -2.87
CA PHE A 404 20.47 9.72 -3.04
C PHE A 404 19.13 9.90 -3.75
N ILE A 405 18.73 8.97 -4.63
CA ILE A 405 17.50 9.10 -5.41
C ILE A 405 16.28 8.90 -4.50
N GLU A 406 16.34 7.94 -3.58
CA GLU A 406 15.34 7.77 -2.51
C GLU A 406 15.33 8.96 -1.56
N LEU A 407 16.50 9.46 -1.16
CA LEU A 407 16.58 10.64 -0.29
C LEU A 407 15.96 11.89 -0.94
N ASN A 408 16.30 12.15 -2.20
CA ASN A 408 15.73 13.25 -2.97
C ASN A 408 14.22 13.06 -3.16
N SER A 409 13.80 11.83 -3.40
CA SER A 409 12.40 11.44 -3.44
C SER A 409 11.66 11.82 -2.16
N LYS A 410 12.20 11.49 -0.98
CA LYS A 410 11.59 11.83 0.32
C LYS A 410 11.48 13.34 0.55
N LYS A 411 12.44 14.13 0.07
CA LYS A 411 12.34 15.59 0.08
C LYS A 411 11.19 16.09 -0.80
N GLU A 412 11.00 15.50 -1.98
CA GLU A 412 9.89 15.87 -2.89
C GLU A 412 8.53 15.46 -2.34
N GLU A 413 8.44 14.29 -1.69
CA GLU A 413 7.25 13.84 -0.97
C GLU A 413 6.83 14.86 0.09
N LYS A 414 7.78 15.42 0.86
CA LYS A 414 7.50 16.47 1.84
C LYS A 414 6.88 17.71 1.17
N ASP A 415 7.49 18.21 0.11
CA ASP A 415 7.06 19.47 -0.52
C ASP A 415 5.68 19.32 -1.19
N LEU A 416 5.42 18.16 -1.80
CA LEU A 416 4.10 17.79 -2.33
C LEU A 416 3.06 17.65 -1.23
N HIS A 417 3.39 16.95 -0.12
CA HIS A 417 2.51 16.83 1.04
C HIS A 417 2.07 18.21 1.56
N ASP A 418 3.01 19.15 1.75
CA ASP A 418 2.70 20.49 2.22
C ASP A 418 1.81 21.25 1.22
N TYR A 419 2.10 21.15 -0.08
CA TYR A 419 1.26 21.72 -1.13
C TYR A 419 -0.19 21.20 -1.05
N PHE A 420 -0.41 19.88 -1.02
CA PHE A 420 -1.76 19.32 -0.98
C PHE A 420 -2.50 19.61 0.33
N LYS A 421 -1.75 19.72 1.44
CA LYS A 421 -2.30 20.06 2.75
C LYS A 421 -2.78 21.51 2.81
N TYR A 422 -2.06 22.44 2.18
CA TYR A 422 -2.39 23.87 2.17
C TYR A 422 -2.97 24.37 0.84
N TYR A 423 -3.40 23.45 -0.04
CA TYR A 423 -3.88 23.77 -1.37
C TYR A 423 -4.98 24.83 -1.36
N HIS A 424 -5.99 24.69 -0.49
CA HIS A 424 -7.09 25.65 -0.42
C HIS A 424 -6.63 27.05 -0.01
N THR A 425 -5.72 27.16 0.96
CA THR A 425 -5.12 28.44 1.36
C THR A 425 -4.35 29.08 0.21
N ILE A 426 -3.57 28.29 -0.53
CA ILE A 426 -2.83 28.75 -1.71
C ILE A 426 -3.81 29.21 -2.80
N TYR A 427 -4.84 28.40 -3.09
CA TYR A 427 -5.87 28.68 -4.09
C TYR A 427 -6.62 29.97 -3.78
N GLU A 428 -6.96 30.24 -2.52
CA GLU A 428 -7.64 31.47 -2.10
C GLU A 428 -6.77 32.71 -2.33
N ASN A 429 -5.48 32.61 -2.00
CA ASN A 429 -4.53 33.72 -2.12
C ASN A 429 -4.08 34.00 -3.57
N ILE A 430 -4.16 33.03 -4.48
CA ILE A 430 -3.75 33.24 -5.88
C ILE A 430 -4.79 34.05 -6.65
N SER A 431 -4.33 35.03 -7.43
CA SER A 431 -5.14 35.74 -8.45
C SER A 431 -4.26 36.32 -9.57
N ALA A 432 -4.88 36.74 -10.68
CA ALA A 432 -4.16 37.34 -11.80
C ALA A 432 -3.52 38.71 -11.48
N HIS A 433 -3.98 39.39 -10.41
CA HIS A 433 -3.59 40.75 -10.02
C HIS A 433 -2.89 40.82 -8.67
N ILE A 434 -2.47 39.68 -8.10
CA ILE A 434 -1.73 39.68 -6.84
C ILE A 434 -0.35 40.35 -7.02
N SER A 435 0.05 41.15 -6.03
CA SER A 435 1.33 41.85 -6.01
C SER A 435 2.53 40.90 -6.11
N ASP A 436 2.42 39.71 -5.49
CA ASP A 436 3.46 38.68 -5.45
C ASP A 436 3.28 37.58 -6.52
N LYS A 437 2.64 37.90 -7.65
CA LYS A 437 2.33 36.95 -8.72
C LYS A 437 3.53 36.12 -9.15
N GLU A 438 4.68 36.76 -9.34
CA GLU A 438 5.90 36.08 -9.77
C GLU A 438 6.44 35.10 -8.72
N LYS A 439 6.26 35.39 -7.42
CA LYS A 439 6.64 34.46 -6.34
C LYS A 439 5.79 33.19 -6.39
N TYR A 440 4.47 33.37 -6.46
CA TYR A 440 3.54 32.24 -6.61
C TYR A 440 3.80 31.45 -7.89
N LYS A 441 4.07 32.13 -9.01
CA LYS A 441 4.38 31.47 -10.27
C LYS A 441 5.60 30.54 -10.15
N LYS A 442 6.69 31.00 -9.56
CA LYS A 442 7.89 30.17 -9.33
C LYS A 442 7.59 28.97 -8.44
N TYR A 443 6.90 29.18 -7.32
CA TYR A 443 6.53 28.09 -6.41
C TYR A 443 5.61 27.05 -7.05
N ILE A 444 4.55 27.49 -7.74
CA ILE A 444 3.62 26.57 -8.39
C ILE A 444 4.29 25.85 -9.57
N GLN A 445 5.17 26.50 -10.32
CA GLN A 445 5.97 25.83 -11.37
C GLN A 445 6.85 24.73 -10.77
N TYR A 446 7.54 25.02 -9.66
CA TYR A 446 8.32 24.02 -8.93
C TYR A 446 7.46 22.82 -8.53
N ILE A 447 6.32 23.06 -7.86
CA ILE A 447 5.39 22.00 -7.45
C ILE A 447 4.83 21.23 -8.66
N TYR A 448 4.56 21.91 -9.77
CA TYR A 448 4.04 21.28 -10.98
C TYR A 448 5.02 20.25 -11.57
N GLU A 449 6.32 20.55 -11.60
CA GLU A 449 7.32 19.59 -12.06
C GLU A 449 7.45 18.40 -11.10
N LEU A 450 7.39 18.63 -9.78
CA LEU A 450 7.30 17.53 -8.81
C LEU A 450 6.05 16.67 -9.04
N TYR A 451 4.89 17.31 -9.17
CA TYR A 451 3.60 16.66 -9.38
C TYR A 451 3.62 15.77 -10.61
N LYS A 452 4.13 16.27 -11.75
CA LYS A 452 4.25 15.48 -12.98
C LYS A 452 5.15 14.27 -12.82
N ARG A 453 6.34 14.45 -12.23
CA ARG A 453 7.29 13.37 -12.02
C ARG A 453 6.70 12.26 -11.14
N HIS A 454 6.05 12.61 -10.04
CA HIS A 454 5.43 11.61 -9.18
C HIS A 454 4.18 10.98 -9.82
N LYS A 455 3.35 11.75 -10.53
CA LYS A 455 2.18 11.25 -11.27
C LYS A 455 2.57 10.27 -12.37
N ILE A 456 3.59 10.60 -13.17
CA ILE A 456 3.96 9.86 -14.39
C ILE A 456 5.10 8.87 -14.12
N ASP A 457 6.26 9.35 -13.68
CA ASP A 457 7.47 8.52 -13.59
C ASP A 457 7.37 7.52 -12.45
N TRP A 458 6.78 7.93 -11.32
CA TRP A 458 6.57 7.07 -10.16
C TRP A 458 5.17 6.46 -10.12
N LYS A 459 4.33 6.78 -11.13
CA LYS A 459 2.99 6.22 -11.31
C LYS A 459 2.11 6.36 -10.07
N CYS A 460 2.22 7.48 -9.35
CA CYS A 460 1.39 7.72 -8.18
C CYS A 460 -0.10 7.81 -8.49
N CYS A 461 -0.48 8.02 -9.76
CA CYS A 461 -1.87 8.02 -10.20
C CYS A 461 -2.12 7.02 -11.30
N ASP A 462 -3.22 6.28 -11.16
CA ASP A 462 -3.72 5.39 -12.18
C ASP A 462 -5.24 5.52 -12.28
N ALA A 463 -5.75 5.53 -13.51
CA ALA A 463 -7.18 5.66 -13.79
C ALA A 463 -8.02 4.52 -13.19
N SER A 464 -7.40 3.38 -12.87
CA SER A 464 -8.08 2.18 -12.37
C SER A 464 -8.15 2.08 -10.84
N TYR A 465 -7.23 2.70 -10.08
CA TYR A 465 -7.19 2.61 -8.62
C TYR A 465 -6.92 3.93 -7.88
N GLY A 466 -6.84 5.07 -8.58
CA GLY A 466 -6.61 6.37 -7.97
C GLY A 466 -5.15 6.53 -7.56
N VAL A 467 -4.91 6.77 -6.26
CA VAL A 467 -3.56 7.00 -5.72
C VAL A 467 -2.87 5.67 -5.37
N ASP A 468 -1.67 5.45 -5.90
CA ASP A 468 -0.82 4.29 -5.58
C ASP A 468 -0.58 4.20 -4.05
N PRO A 469 -0.65 3.00 -3.43
CA PRO A 469 -0.44 2.83 -1.99
C PRO A 469 0.84 3.48 -1.44
N LEU A 470 1.94 3.45 -2.19
CA LEU A 470 3.22 4.05 -1.80
C LEU A 470 3.21 5.58 -1.88
N CYS A 471 2.18 6.18 -2.51
CA CYS A 471 2.03 7.62 -2.64
C CYS A 471 0.95 8.22 -1.73
N ARG A 472 0.10 7.40 -1.11
CA ARG A 472 -1.08 7.87 -0.33
C ARG A 472 -0.76 8.79 0.83
N HIS A 473 0.44 8.73 1.39
CA HIS A 473 0.81 9.58 2.53
C HIS A 473 1.16 11.02 2.14
N TYR A 474 1.36 11.31 0.85
CA TYR A 474 1.76 12.65 0.40
C TYR A 474 1.10 13.13 -0.90
N PHE A 475 0.50 12.25 -1.70
CA PHE A 475 0.05 12.58 -3.05
C PHE A 475 -1.48 12.54 -3.20
N LYS A 476 -2.02 13.44 -4.03
CA LYS A 476 -3.44 13.46 -4.43
C LYS A 476 -3.55 13.44 -5.95
N CYS A 477 -4.45 12.61 -6.47
CA CYS A 477 -4.62 12.39 -7.91
C CYS A 477 -5.83 13.10 -8.52
N GLU A 478 -6.71 13.64 -7.67
CA GLU A 478 -7.88 14.38 -8.07
C GLU A 478 -7.46 15.63 -8.85
N GLU A 479 -8.10 15.87 -10.00
CA GLU A 479 -7.73 16.96 -10.90
C GLU A 479 -7.87 18.34 -10.22
N GLU A 480 -8.74 18.47 -9.20
CA GLU A 480 -8.88 19.72 -8.43
C GLU A 480 -7.58 20.19 -7.76
N TYR A 481 -6.61 19.30 -7.51
CA TYR A 481 -5.33 19.65 -6.90
C TYR A 481 -4.21 19.84 -7.93
N ASN A 482 -4.51 19.74 -9.23
CA ASN A 482 -3.51 19.82 -10.28
C ASN A 482 -2.86 21.23 -10.31
N PRO A 483 -1.54 21.36 -10.09
CA PRO A 483 -0.89 22.68 -10.03
C PRO A 483 -1.01 23.48 -11.34
N SER A 484 -1.28 22.83 -12.48
CA SER A 484 -1.48 23.52 -13.76
C SER A 484 -2.67 24.49 -13.74
N ASP A 485 -3.73 24.17 -13.00
CA ASP A 485 -4.89 25.05 -12.86
C ASP A 485 -4.54 26.35 -12.11
N LEU A 486 -3.68 26.25 -11.09
CA LEU A 486 -3.16 27.43 -10.38
C LEU A 486 -2.28 28.30 -11.29
N LEU A 487 -1.50 27.67 -12.19
CA LEU A 487 -0.72 28.40 -13.21
C LEU A 487 -1.63 29.11 -14.21
N GLU A 488 -2.73 28.49 -14.64
CA GLU A 488 -3.71 29.12 -15.51
C GLU A 488 -4.34 30.37 -14.85
N ILE A 489 -4.72 30.28 -13.57
CA ILE A 489 -5.27 31.42 -12.82
C ILE A 489 -4.24 32.56 -12.74
N LEU A 490 -2.98 32.25 -12.43
CA LEU A 490 -1.90 33.24 -12.42
C LEU A 490 -1.71 33.88 -13.80
N ASN A 491 -1.96 33.14 -14.89
CA ASN A 491 -1.88 33.65 -16.26
C ASN A 491 -3.15 34.37 -16.74
N GLY A 492 -4.18 34.51 -15.91
CA GLY A 492 -5.38 35.31 -16.20
C GLY A 492 -6.66 34.52 -16.41
N ALA A 493 -6.65 33.19 -16.24
CA ALA A 493 -7.88 32.40 -16.25
C ALA A 493 -8.77 32.73 -15.04
N LYS A 494 -10.09 32.66 -15.22
CA LYS A 494 -11.04 32.88 -14.13
C LYS A 494 -11.16 31.60 -13.29
N LYS A 495 -11.25 31.76 -11.96
CA LYS A 495 -11.41 30.66 -11.01
C LYS A 495 -12.65 29.81 -11.28
N GLU A 496 -13.73 30.44 -11.76
CA GLU A 496 -14.99 29.75 -12.08
C GLU A 496 -14.85 28.81 -13.29
N ASP A 497 -13.92 29.10 -14.20
CA ASP A 497 -13.71 28.30 -15.40
C ASP A 497 -12.87 27.05 -15.08
N ILE A 498 -11.99 27.14 -14.08
CA ILE A 498 -11.21 26.01 -13.54
C ILE A 498 -12.10 25.02 -12.79
N LYS A 499 -12.97 25.49 -11.89
CA LYS A 499 -13.86 24.63 -11.08
C LYS A 499 -14.88 23.80 -11.88
N LYS A 500 -15.05 24.09 -13.17
CA LYS A 500 -15.99 23.40 -14.07
C LYS A 500 -15.34 22.31 -14.93
N LYS A 501 -14.01 22.23 -14.96
CA LYS A 501 -13.27 21.10 -15.52
C LYS A 501 -13.47 19.89 -14.63
#